data_AF-A0A060C4H8-F1
#
_entry.id   AF-A0A060C4H8-F1
#
_cell.length_a   1.000
_cell.length_b   1.000
_cell.length_c   1.000
_cell.angle_alpha   90.00
_cell.angle_beta   90.00
_cell.angle_gamma   90.00
#
_symmetry.space_group_name_H-M   'P 1'
#
loop_
_entity.id
_entity.type
_entity.pdbx_description
1 polymer ?
#
loop_
_entity_poly.entity_id
_entity_poly.type
_entity_poly.pdbx_seq_one_letter_code
_entity_poly.pdbx_strand_id
1 'polypeptide(L)'
;RPEHPRTPRPVVVNTWEAVTFDHDLARLLALAEAAAEVGAERFVLDDGWFGARRDDRAGLGDWVVSPDVWPDGLWPLVDRVRSLGMDFGLWVEPEMVNPDSDLARAHPDWILAGAGGRPLGPARHQQVLDL
;
A
#
# COMPACT_ATOMS: atom_id res chain seq x y z
N ARG A 1 19.52 -4.75 -20.85
CA ARG A 1 19.30 -6.18 -20.49
C ARG A 1 18.04 -6.65 -21.21
N PRO A 2 17.93 -7.92 -21.62
CA PRO A 2 16.79 -8.44 -22.39
C PRO A 2 15.42 -8.17 -21.74
N GLU A 3 15.39 -8.17 -20.40
CA GLU A 3 14.19 -8.04 -19.57
C GLU A 3 13.90 -6.61 -19.13
N HIS A 4 14.76 -5.64 -19.47
CA HIS A 4 14.55 -4.26 -19.02
C HIS A 4 13.38 -3.64 -19.79
N PRO A 5 12.43 -2.98 -19.09
CA PRO A 5 11.35 -2.26 -19.74
C PRO A 5 11.90 -1.26 -20.76
N ARG A 6 11.32 -1.26 -21.96
CA ARG A 6 11.73 -0.36 -23.05
C ARG A 6 10.76 0.80 -23.28
N THR A 7 9.61 0.77 -22.61
CA THR A 7 8.62 1.85 -22.65
C THR A 7 9.07 3.00 -21.75
N PRO A 8 8.70 4.26 -22.07
CA PRO A 8 8.82 5.37 -21.14
C PRO A 8 8.14 5.06 -19.80
N ARG A 9 8.66 5.65 -18.72
CA ARG A 9 8.03 5.56 -17.39
C ARG A 9 6.84 6.52 -17.35
N PRO A 10 5.68 6.11 -16.80
CA PRO A 10 4.50 6.95 -16.76
C PRO A 10 4.69 8.14 -15.81
N VAL A 11 4.01 9.25 -16.11
CA VAL A 11 3.75 10.34 -15.18
C VAL A 11 2.73 9.87 -14.15
N VAL A 12 3.08 9.96 -12.86
CA VAL A 12 2.33 9.35 -11.76
C VAL A 12 1.70 10.40 -10.85
N VAL A 13 0.44 10.17 -10.46
CA VAL A 13 -0.16 10.75 -9.26
C VAL A 13 -0.22 9.68 -8.19
N ASN A 14 0.35 9.98 -7.02
CA ASN A 14 0.33 9.13 -5.83
C ASN A 14 -0.54 9.78 -4.75
N THR A 15 -1.33 8.99 -4.03
CA THR A 15 -2.31 9.50 -3.07
C THR A 15 -1.74 9.89 -1.71
N TRP A 16 -0.48 9.54 -1.38
CA TRP A 16 0.07 9.64 -0.03
C TRP A 16 -0.08 11.03 0.60
N GLU A 17 0.50 12.07 -0.01
CA GLU A 17 0.40 13.42 0.57
C GLU A 17 -0.99 14.06 0.41
N ALA A 18 -1.86 13.49 -0.44
CA ALA A 18 -3.21 13.98 -0.66
C ALA A 18 -4.19 13.51 0.42
N VAL A 19 -4.05 12.28 0.90
CA VAL A 19 -5.01 11.67 1.85
C VAL A 19 -4.38 10.98 3.04
N THR A 20 -3.09 10.65 3.00
CA THR A 20 -2.41 9.77 3.98
C THR A 20 -3.25 8.52 4.23
N PHE A 21 -3.70 8.27 5.47
CA PHE A 21 -4.55 7.13 5.82
C PHE A 21 -6.07 7.42 5.76
N ASP A 22 -6.48 8.66 5.52
CA ASP A 22 -7.90 9.09 5.47
C ASP A 22 -8.53 8.79 4.11
N HIS A 23 -8.65 7.50 3.80
CA HIS A 23 -9.20 7.01 2.55
C HIS A 23 -10.72 7.19 2.50
N ASP A 24 -11.18 7.87 1.46
CA ASP A 24 -12.59 8.00 1.09
C ASP A 24 -12.71 7.81 -0.42
N LEU A 25 -13.61 6.92 -0.86
CA LEU A 25 -13.76 6.58 -2.27
C LEU A 25 -14.13 7.80 -3.10
N ALA A 26 -15.08 8.64 -2.66
CA ALA A 26 -15.53 9.79 -3.42
C ALA A 26 -14.39 10.80 -3.65
N ARG A 27 -13.59 11.07 -2.62
CA ARG A 27 -12.38 11.90 -2.70
C ARG A 27 -11.35 11.33 -3.67
N LEU A 28 -11.11 10.02 -3.62
CA LEU A 28 -10.14 9.36 -4.50
C LEU A 28 -10.59 9.33 -5.96
N LEU A 29 -11.90 9.18 -6.22
CA LEU A 29 -12.46 9.30 -7.57
C LEU A 29 -12.29 10.72 -8.12
N ALA A 30 -12.58 11.75 -7.31
CA ALA A 30 -12.36 13.14 -7.72
C ALA A 30 -10.88 13.44 -8.00
N LEU A 31 -9.96 12.88 -7.19
CA LEU A 31 -8.53 12.99 -7.43
C LEU A 31 -8.10 12.29 -8.73
N ALA A 32 -8.67 11.12 -9.03
CA ALA A 32 -8.38 10.40 -10.27
C ALA A 32 -8.89 11.17 -11.50
N GLU A 33 -10.05 11.80 -11.42
CA GLU A 33 -10.59 12.66 -12.49
C GLU A 33 -9.69 13.86 -12.75
N ALA A 34 -9.29 14.58 -11.69
CA ALA A 34 -8.37 15.71 -11.80
C ALA A 34 -6.99 15.27 -12.35
N ALA A 35 -6.49 14.10 -11.93
CA ALA A 35 -5.24 13.54 -12.45
C ALA A 35 -5.31 13.27 -13.96
N ALA A 36 -6.44 12.73 -14.44
CA ALA A 36 -6.66 12.49 -15.86
C ALA A 36 -6.74 13.80 -16.66
N GLU A 37 -7.40 14.84 -16.13
CA GLU A 37 -7.50 16.16 -16.77
C GLU A 37 -6.14 16.82 -17.01
N VAL A 38 -5.17 16.62 -16.11
CA VAL A 38 -3.81 17.14 -16.25
C VAL A 38 -2.87 16.20 -17.02
N GLY A 39 -3.38 15.08 -17.54
CA GLY A 39 -2.63 14.14 -18.37
C GLY A 39 -1.73 13.18 -17.59
N ALA A 40 -2.05 12.86 -16.34
CA ALA A 40 -1.38 11.78 -15.62
C ALA A 40 -1.64 10.43 -16.32
N GLU A 41 -0.67 9.52 -16.23
CA GLU A 41 -0.70 8.23 -16.92
C GLU A 41 -0.89 7.06 -15.94
N ARG A 42 -0.66 7.30 -14.64
CA ARG A 42 -0.84 6.30 -13.58
C ARG A 42 -1.34 6.94 -12.28
N PHE A 43 -2.33 6.29 -11.68
CA PHE A 43 -2.84 6.59 -10.35
C PHE A 43 -2.38 5.50 -9.37
N VAL A 44 -1.68 5.88 -8.30
CA VAL A 44 -1.18 4.94 -7.28
C VAL A 44 -1.93 5.15 -5.98
N LEU A 45 -2.68 4.12 -5.55
CA LEU A 45 -3.21 4.05 -4.19
C LEU A 45 -2.08 3.65 -3.24
N ASP A 46 -1.69 4.58 -2.37
CA ASP A 46 -0.60 4.41 -1.42
C ASP A 46 -1.04 3.67 -0.13
N ASP A 47 -0.23 3.76 0.93
CA ASP A 47 -0.41 3.06 2.21
C ASP A 47 -1.82 3.26 2.81
N GLY A 48 -2.34 2.23 3.51
CA GLY A 48 -3.64 2.29 4.19
C GLY A 48 -4.77 1.44 3.60
N TRP A 49 -4.59 0.81 2.43
CA TRP A 49 -5.65 0.01 1.79
C TRP A 49 -5.94 -1.35 2.44
N PHE A 50 -5.05 -1.83 3.30
CA PHE A 50 -5.02 -3.20 3.82
C PHE A 50 -5.26 -3.28 5.34
N GLY A 51 -5.69 -4.45 5.80
CA GLY A 51 -5.78 -4.84 7.21
C GLY A 51 -6.28 -3.73 8.15
N ALA A 52 -5.57 -3.56 9.26
CA ALA A 52 -5.83 -2.53 10.27
C ALA A 52 -5.05 -1.21 10.03
N ARG A 53 -4.57 -0.96 8.80
CA ARG A 53 -3.60 0.10 8.46
C ARG A 53 -4.18 1.52 8.46
N ARG A 54 -4.69 1.99 9.60
CA ARG A 54 -5.21 3.36 9.77
C ARG A 54 -4.13 4.37 10.18
N ASP A 55 -2.98 3.86 10.61
CA ASP A 55 -1.75 4.60 10.89
C ASP A 55 -0.54 3.69 10.62
N ASP A 56 0.67 4.15 10.94
CA ASP A 56 1.91 3.39 10.73
C ASP A 56 2.21 2.36 11.85
N ARG A 57 1.32 2.16 12.82
CA ARG A 57 1.55 1.30 14.00
C ARG A 57 1.02 -0.12 13.84
N ALA A 58 0.17 -0.36 12.84
CA ALA A 58 -0.47 -1.66 12.62
C ALA A 58 -0.61 -2.00 11.12
N GLY A 59 -0.91 -3.27 10.83
CA GLY A 59 -1.32 -3.77 9.52
C GLY A 59 -0.22 -4.33 8.61
N LEU A 60 1.07 -3.94 8.75
CA LEU A 60 2.14 -4.53 7.92
C LEU A 60 2.24 -6.03 8.17
N GLY A 61 2.31 -6.79 7.08
CA GLY A 61 2.24 -8.26 7.07
C GLY A 61 0.87 -8.80 6.63
N ASP A 62 -0.20 -8.02 6.82
CA ASP A 62 -1.58 -8.46 6.56
C ASP A 62 -2.11 -7.86 5.24
N TRP A 63 -1.58 -8.36 4.10
CA TRP A 63 -1.83 -7.84 2.74
C TRP A 63 -3.20 -8.20 2.15
N VAL A 64 -4.27 -7.94 2.92
CA VAL A 64 -5.66 -8.17 2.52
C VAL A 64 -6.42 -6.85 2.56
N VAL A 65 -7.25 -6.57 1.55
CA VAL A 65 -8.06 -5.34 1.48
C VAL A 65 -8.90 -5.20 2.76
N SER A 66 -8.82 -4.03 3.40
CA SER A 66 -9.54 -3.74 4.64
C SER A 66 -11.03 -3.54 4.35
N PRO A 67 -11.95 -4.41 4.82
CA PRO A 67 -13.39 -4.23 4.58
C PRO A 67 -13.96 -3.02 5.34
N ASP A 68 -13.29 -2.56 6.40
CA ASP A 68 -13.72 -1.41 7.19
C ASP A 68 -13.56 -0.10 6.43
N VAL A 69 -12.59 -0.02 5.52
CA VAL A 69 -12.33 1.15 4.68
C VAL A 69 -12.84 0.96 3.26
N TRP A 70 -12.80 -0.28 2.77
CA TRP A 70 -13.18 -0.67 1.42
C TRP A 70 -14.25 -1.76 1.47
N PRO A 71 -15.49 -1.44 1.92
CA PRO A 71 -16.56 -2.44 2.07
C PRO A 71 -16.93 -3.12 0.74
N ASP A 72 -16.77 -2.41 -0.38
CA ASP A 72 -16.99 -2.92 -1.74
C ASP A 72 -15.70 -3.35 -2.45
N GLY A 73 -14.58 -3.44 -1.71
CA GLY A 73 -13.24 -3.68 -2.23
C GLY A 73 -12.68 -2.50 -3.04
N LEU A 74 -11.56 -2.73 -3.74
CA LEU A 74 -10.85 -1.70 -4.52
C LEU A 74 -11.38 -1.55 -5.96
N TRP A 75 -12.21 -2.48 -6.45
CA TRP A 75 -12.67 -2.50 -7.84
C TRP A 75 -13.36 -1.20 -8.28
N PRO A 76 -14.24 -0.56 -7.48
CA PRO A 76 -14.84 0.72 -7.88
C PRO A 76 -13.80 1.80 -8.23
N LEU A 77 -12.71 1.89 -7.47
CA LEU A 77 -11.62 2.83 -7.76
C LEU A 77 -10.79 2.39 -8.97
N VAL A 78 -10.41 1.10 -9.03
CA VAL A 78 -9.58 0.54 -10.12
C VAL A 78 -10.28 0.70 -11.46
N ASP A 79 -11.57 0.40 -11.53
CA ASP A 79 -12.37 0.49 -12.74
C ASP A 79 -12.53 1.95 -13.19
N ARG A 80 -12.73 2.89 -12.24
CA ARG A 80 -12.76 4.31 -12.59
C ARG A 80 -11.43 4.78 -13.16
N VAL A 81 -10.32 4.51 -12.48
CA VAL A 81 -8.96 4.89 -12.94
C VAL A 81 -8.70 4.38 -14.35
N ARG A 82 -9.01 3.10 -14.62
CA ARG A 82 -8.86 2.51 -15.94
C ARG A 82 -9.79 3.11 -16.99
N SER A 83 -11.04 3.43 -16.62
CA SER A 83 -11.99 4.11 -17.52
C SER A 83 -11.53 5.51 -17.93
N LEU A 84 -10.68 6.15 -17.12
CA LEU A 84 -10.07 7.45 -17.38
C LEU A 84 -8.79 7.33 -18.23
N GLY A 85 -8.39 6.12 -18.63
CA GLY A 85 -7.22 5.88 -19.48
C GLY A 85 -5.89 5.81 -18.72
N MET A 86 -5.91 5.72 -17.38
CA MET A 86 -4.71 5.61 -16.55
C MET A 86 -4.44 4.17 -16.09
N ASP A 87 -3.17 3.85 -15.85
CA ASP A 87 -2.78 2.66 -15.11
C ASP A 87 -3.17 2.79 -13.62
N PHE A 88 -3.48 1.66 -12.98
CA PHE A 88 -3.63 1.59 -11.52
C PHE A 88 -2.38 0.96 -10.89
N GLY A 89 -1.79 1.64 -9.92
CA GLY A 89 -0.73 1.12 -9.06
C GLY A 89 -1.19 0.95 -7.62
N LEU A 90 -0.56 0.02 -6.90
CA LEU A 90 -0.86 -0.28 -5.50
C LEU A 90 0.44 -0.37 -4.71
N TRP A 91 0.47 0.28 -3.55
CA TRP A 91 1.61 0.24 -2.65
C TRP A 91 1.65 -1.04 -1.83
N VAL A 92 2.86 -1.57 -1.60
CA VAL A 92 3.15 -2.70 -0.69
C VAL A 92 4.52 -2.51 -0.05
N GLU A 93 4.71 -3.04 1.16
CA GLU A 93 6.00 -3.05 1.89
C GLU A 93 6.27 -4.48 2.41
N PRO A 94 6.49 -5.45 1.50
CA PRO A 94 6.40 -6.89 1.79
C PRO A 94 7.49 -7.43 2.73
N GLU A 95 8.54 -6.65 2.95
CA GLU A 95 9.70 -7.00 3.78
C GLU A 95 9.45 -6.68 5.26
N MET A 96 8.34 -6.01 5.59
CA MET A 96 8.06 -5.49 6.93
C MET A 96 6.83 -6.13 7.57
N VAL A 97 6.83 -6.10 8.90
CA VAL A 97 5.74 -6.60 9.74
C VAL A 97 5.54 -5.69 10.95
N ASN A 98 4.28 -5.39 11.29
CA ASN A 98 3.98 -4.74 12.57
C ASN A 98 3.89 -5.82 13.66
N PRO A 99 4.41 -5.58 14.89
CA PRO A 99 4.21 -6.50 16.00
C PRO A 99 2.73 -6.78 16.30
N ASP A 100 1.86 -5.81 16.03
CA ASP A 100 0.40 -5.98 16.03
C ASP A 100 -0.12 -6.27 14.61
N SER A 101 0.07 -7.51 14.17
CA SER A 101 -0.45 -8.06 12.91
C SER A 101 -0.81 -9.53 13.10
N ASP A 102 -1.70 -10.06 12.25
CA ASP A 102 -2.02 -11.48 12.23
C ASP A 102 -0.80 -12.31 11.82
N LEU A 103 0.00 -11.81 10.89
CA LEU A 103 1.26 -12.43 10.49
C LEU A 103 2.22 -12.62 11.68
N ALA A 104 2.48 -11.57 12.47
CA ALA A 104 3.38 -11.67 13.63
C ALA A 104 2.84 -12.60 14.73
N ARG A 105 1.51 -12.66 14.91
CA ARG A 105 0.87 -13.60 15.86
C ARG A 105 1.01 -15.06 15.40
N ALA A 106 0.87 -15.32 14.10
CA ALA A 106 0.94 -16.65 13.52
C ALA A 106 2.38 -17.16 13.37
N HIS A 107 3.31 -16.26 13.02
CA HIS A 107 4.70 -16.56 12.66
C HIS A 107 5.69 -15.61 13.36
N PRO A 108 5.78 -15.63 14.70
CA PRO A 108 6.71 -14.76 15.42
C PRO A 108 8.19 -15.08 15.10
N ASP A 109 8.47 -16.28 14.60
CA ASP A 109 9.79 -16.74 14.16
C ASP A 109 10.26 -16.11 12.84
N TRP A 110 9.37 -15.47 12.07
CA TRP A 110 9.74 -14.78 10.83
C TRP A 110 10.27 -13.37 11.07
N ILE A 111 10.22 -12.86 12.30
CA ILE A 111 10.75 -11.53 12.63
C ILE A 111 12.27 -11.63 12.76
N LEU A 112 12.99 -10.79 11.99
CA LEU A 112 14.44 -10.73 12.01
C LEU A 112 14.96 -10.45 13.44
N ALA A 113 15.83 -11.33 13.92
CA ALA A 113 16.39 -11.28 15.27
C ALA A 113 17.91 -11.14 15.26
N GLY A 114 18.44 -10.39 16.22
CA GLY A 114 19.88 -10.27 16.46
C GLY A 114 20.45 -11.47 17.23
N ALA A 115 21.75 -11.37 17.55
CA ALA A 115 22.42 -12.38 18.37
C ALA A 115 21.68 -12.60 19.71
N GLY A 116 21.34 -13.86 20.00
CA GLY A 116 20.53 -14.23 21.17
C GLY A 116 19.02 -14.31 20.93
N GLY A 117 18.56 -14.24 19.67
CA GLY A 117 17.17 -14.50 19.28
C GLY A 117 16.19 -13.40 19.68
N ARG A 118 16.68 -12.19 19.98
CA ARG A 118 15.85 -11.03 20.30
C ARG A 118 15.60 -10.21 19.04
N PRO A 119 14.34 -9.80 18.77
CA PRO A 119 14.06 -8.85 17.71
C PRO A 119 14.91 -7.59 17.85
N LEU A 120 15.26 -7.00 16.71
CA LEU A 120 15.92 -5.71 16.69
C LEU A 120 14.99 -4.61 17.25
N GLY A 121 15.55 -3.47 17.62
CA GLY A 121 14.75 -2.32 18.05
C GLY A 121 13.85 -1.84 16.91
N PRO A 122 12.57 -1.52 17.16
CA PRO A 122 11.67 -1.08 16.10
C PRO A 122 12.09 0.29 15.57
N ALA A 123 11.90 0.50 14.27
CA ALA A 123 11.93 1.81 13.62
C ALA A 123 10.59 2.01 12.93
N ARG A 124 10.00 3.22 12.99
CA ARG A 124 8.63 3.50 12.46
C ARG A 124 7.57 2.47 12.91
N HIS A 125 7.64 2.06 14.19
CA HIS A 125 6.68 1.11 14.79
C HIS A 125 6.59 -0.28 14.11
N GLN A 126 7.57 -0.65 13.29
CA GLN A 126 7.61 -1.92 12.54
C GLN A 126 8.90 -2.71 12.82
N GLN A 127 8.91 -3.96 12.36
CA GLN A 127 10.02 -4.89 12.33
C GLN A 127 10.27 -5.38 10.90
N VAL A 128 11.45 -5.94 10.65
CA VAL A 128 11.84 -6.53 9.36
C VAL A 128 11.59 -8.04 9.40
N LEU A 129 11.12 -8.61 8.30
CA LEU A 129 11.00 -10.06 8.12
C LEU A 129 12.35 -10.70 7.75
N ASP A 130 12.57 -11.95 8.15
CA ASP A 130 13.72 -12.76 7.73
C ASP A 130 13.40 -13.43 6.37
N LEU A 131 14.02 -12.94 5.29
CA LEU A 131 13.68 -13.24 3.88
C LEU A 131 14.59 -14.31 3.23
#